data_AF-A0A392RR31-F1
#
_entry.id   AF-A0A392RR31-F1
#
_cell.length_a   1.000
_cell.length_b   1.000
_cell.length_c   1.000
_cell.angle_alpha   90.00
_cell.angle_beta   90.00
_cell.angle_gamma   90.00
#
_symmetry.space_group_name_H-M   'P 1'
#
loop_
_entity.id
_entity.type
_entity.pdbx_description
1 polymer ?
#
loop_
_entity_poly.entity_id
_entity_poly.type
_entity_poly.pdbx_seq_one_letter_code
_entity_poly.pdbx_strand_id
1 'polypeptide(L)'
;LTQERDDAIAISSGLAEEKAALEKEVEKLQVSVGTQYDEGFSFALDRVRVLFPDLDQQRLCEADAMKKIEDGKLMDDTPPAK
;
A
#
# COMPACT_ATOMS: atom_id res chain seq x y z
N LEU A 1 45.62 10.82 0.49
CA LEU A 1 44.73 11.95 0.12
C LEU A 1 44.07 11.79 -1.25
N THR A 2 44.77 11.74 -2.40
CA THR A 2 44.10 11.59 -3.71
C THR A 2 43.39 10.25 -3.89
N GLN A 3 44.06 9.14 -3.56
CA GLN A 3 43.47 7.80 -3.66
C GLN A 3 42.24 7.62 -2.77
N GLU A 4 42.33 7.99 -1.48
CA GLU A 4 41.20 7.90 -0.54
C GLU A 4 39.99 8.72 -1.01
N ARG A 5 40.23 9.87 -1.67
CA ARG A 5 39.16 10.69 -2.23
C ARG A 5 38.49 10.00 -3.42
N ASP A 6 39.29 9.40 -4.30
CA ASP A 6 38.77 8.72 -5.48
C ASP A 6 38.01 7.43 -5.10
N ASP A 7 38.49 6.70 -4.09
CA ASP A 7 37.79 5.55 -3.49
C ASP A 7 36.46 5.99 -2.84
N ALA A 8 36.46 7.09 -2.09
CA ALA A 8 35.24 7.63 -1.48
C ALA A 8 34.21 8.07 -2.54
N ILE A 9 34.66 8.64 -3.66
CA ILE A 9 33.79 9.01 -4.78
C ILE A 9 33.16 7.75 -5.40
N ALA A 10 33.95 6.71 -5.67
CA ALA A 10 33.45 5.46 -6.25
C ALA A 10 32.43 4.76 -5.34
N ILE A 11 32.67 4.75 -4.03
CA ILE A 11 31.72 4.24 -3.04
C ILE A 11 30.44 5.07 -3.08
N SER A 12 30.54 6.40 -3.02
CA SER A 12 29.37 7.29 -3.00
C SER A 12 28.49 7.15 -4.25
N SER A 13 29.09 6.95 -5.43
CA SER A 13 28.34 6.69 -6.66
C SER A 13 27.64 5.34 -6.62
N GLY A 14 28.29 4.30 -6.11
CA GLY A 14 27.68 2.98 -5.96
C GLY A 14 26.48 3.02 -5.01
N LEU A 15 26.59 3.70 -3.87
CA LEU A 15 25.48 3.89 -2.94
C LEU A 15 24.32 4.69 -3.56
N ALA A 16 24.62 5.68 -4.40
CA ALA A 16 23.57 6.46 -5.08
C ALA A 16 22.77 5.60 -6.07
N GLU A 17 23.43 4.71 -6.81
CA GLU A 17 22.79 3.75 -7.71
C GLU A 17 21.93 2.73 -6.96
N GLU A 18 22.46 2.16 -5.87
CA GLU A 18 21.71 1.22 -5.01
C GLU A 18 20.47 1.88 -4.40
N LYS A 19 20.61 3.12 -3.91
CA LYS A 19 19.48 3.90 -3.39
C LYS A 19 18.39 4.08 -4.44
N ALA A 20 18.76 4.48 -5.67
CA ALA A 20 17.80 4.66 -6.75
C ALA A 20 17.10 3.34 -7.15
N ALA A 21 17.83 2.22 -7.13
CA ALA A 21 17.27 0.90 -7.38
C ALA A 21 16.26 0.50 -6.30
N LEU A 22 16.59 0.72 -5.03
CA LEU A 22 15.73 0.39 -3.91
C LEU A 22 14.47 1.27 -3.86
N GLU A 23 14.59 2.57 -4.15
CA GLU A 23 13.45 3.49 -4.25
C GLU A 23 12.45 3.00 -5.31
N LYS A 24 12.95 2.58 -6.49
CA LYS A 24 12.12 2.01 -7.55
C LYS A 24 11.45 0.68 -7.14
N GLU A 25 12.15 -0.16 -6.39
CA GLU A 25 11.59 -1.42 -5.91
C GLU A 25 10.47 -1.18 -4.88
N VAL A 26 10.67 -0.21 -3.97
CA VAL A 26 9.63 0.21 -3.01
C VAL A 26 8.38 0.71 -3.73
N GLU A 27 8.51 1.56 -4.74
CA GLU A 27 7.36 2.04 -5.54
C GLU A 27 6.60 0.86 -6.17
N LYS A 28 7.32 -0.10 -6.76
CA LYS A 28 6.71 -1.30 -7.35
C LYS A 28 6.00 -2.14 -6.31
N LEU A 29 6.62 -2.34 -5.15
CA LEU A 29 6.03 -3.11 -4.05
C LEU A 29 4.78 -2.43 -3.50
N GLN A 30 4.79 -1.11 -3.33
CA GLN A 30 3.62 -0.35 -2.90
C GLN A 30 2.43 -0.54 -3.84
N VAL A 31 2.65 -0.45 -5.16
CA VAL A 31 1.60 -0.70 -6.16
C VAL A 31 1.10 -2.15 -6.06
N SER A 32 2.02 -3.12 -6.02
CA SER A 32 1.65 -4.54 -5.97
C SER A 32 0.87 -4.92 -4.72
N VAL A 33 1.24 -4.36 -3.57
CA VAL A 33 0.53 -4.57 -2.31
C VAL A 33 -0.84 -3.92 -2.36
N GLY A 34 -0.96 -2.69 -2.87
CA GLY A 34 -2.25 -2.03 -3.07
C GLY A 34 -3.21 -2.86 -3.92
N THR A 35 -2.74 -3.35 -5.08
CA THR A 35 -3.55 -4.22 -5.95
C THR A 35 -4.00 -5.51 -5.25
N GLN A 36 -3.11 -6.18 -4.51
CA GLN A 36 -3.46 -7.42 -3.81
C GLN A 36 -4.51 -7.19 -2.70
N TYR A 37 -4.44 -6.06 -1.99
CA TYR A 37 -5.45 -5.70 -1.01
C TYR A 37 -6.80 -5.42 -1.67
N ASP A 38 -6.84 -4.66 -2.75
CA ASP A 38 -8.08 -4.35 -3.48
C ASP A 38 -8.76 -5.60 -4.05
N GLU A 39 -7.98 -6.50 -4.65
CA GLU A 39 -8.46 -7.77 -5.18
C GLU A 39 -9.00 -8.67 -4.06
N GLY A 40 -8.25 -8.82 -2.97
CA GLY A 40 -8.65 -9.63 -1.82
C GLY A 40 -9.91 -9.12 -1.15
N PHE A 41 -10.04 -7.80 -1.00
CA PHE A 41 -11.23 -7.16 -0.44
C PHE A 41 -12.46 -7.35 -1.34
N SER A 42 -12.30 -7.11 -2.64
CA SER A 42 -13.38 -7.32 -3.62
C SER A 42 -13.87 -8.77 -3.61
N PHE A 43 -12.94 -9.72 -3.57
CA PHE A 43 -13.27 -11.14 -3.46
C PHE A 43 -14.03 -11.46 -2.16
N ALA A 44 -13.65 -10.88 -1.03
CA ALA A 44 -14.35 -11.05 0.23
C ALA A 44 -15.79 -10.50 0.18
N LEU A 45 -16.01 -9.34 -0.44
CA LEU A 45 -17.36 -8.78 -0.64
C LEU A 45 -18.23 -9.69 -1.51
N ASP A 46 -17.68 -10.27 -2.57
CA ASP A 46 -18.42 -11.22 -3.42
C ASP A 46 -18.82 -12.48 -2.64
N ARG A 47 -17.96 -12.97 -1.74
CA ARG A 47 -18.31 -14.07 -0.84
C ARG A 47 -19.48 -13.70 0.07
N VAL A 48 -19.49 -12.48 0.63
CA VAL A 48 -20.58 -11.99 1.48
C VAL A 48 -21.90 -11.93 0.71
N ARG A 49 -21.89 -11.43 -0.54
CA ARG A 49 -23.09 -11.41 -1.40
C ARG A 49 -23.69 -12.79 -1.63
N VAL A 50 -22.85 -13.80 -1.83
CA VAL A 50 -23.30 -15.19 -2.03
C VAL A 50 -23.90 -15.80 -0.76
N LEU A 51 -23.28 -15.54 0.40
CA LEU A 51 -23.72 -16.11 1.68
C LEU A 51 -24.96 -15.41 2.24
N PHE A 52 -25.16 -14.12 1.92
CA PHE A 52 -26.24 -13.29 2.44
C PHE A 52 -26.97 -12.60 1.28
N PRO A 53 -27.80 -13.33 0.51
CA PRO A 53 -28.45 -12.79 -0.69
C PRO A 53 -29.46 -11.68 -0.37
N ASP A 54 -30.01 -11.66 0.85
CA ASP A 54 -30.99 -10.66 1.31
C ASP A 54 -30.33 -9.38 1.88
N LEU A 55 -29.00 -9.31 1.90
CA LEU A 55 -28.28 -8.11 2.34
C LEU A 55 -28.53 -6.95 1.37
N ASP A 56 -28.64 -5.73 1.91
CA ASP A 56 -28.71 -4.51 1.11
C ASP A 56 -27.40 -4.35 0.29
N GLN A 57 -27.48 -4.66 -1.00
CA GLN A 57 -26.34 -4.60 -1.91
C GLN A 57 -25.83 -3.17 -2.09
N GLN A 58 -26.71 -2.17 -2.04
CA GLN A 58 -26.30 -0.78 -2.19
C GLN A 58 -25.44 -0.36 -0.99
N ARG A 59 -25.86 -0.74 0.23
CA ARG A 59 -25.07 -0.48 1.43
C ARG A 59 -23.77 -1.28 1.48
N LEU A 60 -23.74 -2.51 0.97
CA LEU A 60 -22.51 -3.28 0.88
C LEU A 60 -21.47 -2.63 -0.05
N CYS A 61 -21.91 -1.93 -1.10
CA CYS A 61 -21.02 -1.17 -1.99
C CYS A 61 -20.41 0.08 -1.34
N GLU A 62 -20.91 0.52 -0.16
CA GLU A 62 -20.28 1.58 0.63
C GLU A 62 -19.04 1.10 1.40
N ALA A 63 -18.84 -0.23 1.47
CA ALA A 63 -17.69 -0.81 2.13
C ALA A 63 -16.41 -0.42 1.38
N ASP A 64 -15.43 0.04 2.16
CA ASP A 64 -14.16 0.55 1.66
C ASP A 64 -13.05 -0.07 2.51
N ALA A 65 -12.08 -0.72 1.86
CA ALA A 65 -10.97 -1.40 2.52
C ALA A 65 -10.09 -0.45 3.35
N MET A 66 -10.09 0.84 3.00
CA MET A 66 -9.26 1.87 3.61
C MET A 66 -9.98 2.62 4.75
N LYS A 67 -11.27 2.35 4.98
CA LYS A 67 -12.01 2.96 6.07
C LYS A 67 -11.93 2.14 7.34
N LYS A 68 -11.73 2.82 8.46
CA LYS A 68 -11.82 2.21 9.79
C LYS A 68 -13.27 2.13 10.25
N ILE A 69 -13.55 1.20 11.16
CA ILE A 69 -14.85 1.07 11.81
C ILE A 69 -14.75 1.69 13.21
N GLU A 70 -15.46 2.78 13.43
CA GLU A 70 -15.62 3.42 14.75
C GLU A 70 -17.10 3.50 15.10
N ASP A 71 -17.48 2.99 16.28
CA ASP A 71 -18.87 2.94 16.75
C ASP A 71 -19.88 2.38 15.72
N GLY A 72 -19.43 1.39 14.93
CA GLY A 72 -20.24 0.76 13.88
C GLY A 72 -20.41 1.60 12.61
N LYS A 73 -19.62 2.65 12.41
CA LYS A 73 -19.62 3.48 11.21
C LYS A 73 -18.27 3.44 10.50
N LEU A 74 -18.31 3.51 9.17
CA LEU A 74 -17.12 3.63 8.34
C LEU A 74 -16.65 5.08 8.34
N MET A 75 -15.41 5.31 8.78
CA MET A 75 -14.77 6.61 8.85
C MET A 75 -13.48 6.60 8.03
N ASP A 76 -13.13 7.76 7.46
CA ASP A 76 -11.84 7.91 6.80
C ASP A 76 -10.72 7.72 7.83
N ASP A 77 -9.75 6.87 7.48
CA ASP A 77 -8.57 6.72 8.31
C ASP A 77 -7.70 7.97 8.13
N THR A 78 -7.66 8.81 9.17
CA THR A 78 -6.81 10.00 9.16
C THR A 78 -5.45 9.58 9.68
N PRO A 79 -4.38 9.66 8.87
CA PRO A 79 -3.04 9.37 9.38
C PRO A 79 -2.76 10.31 10.55
N PRO A 80 -2.13 9.85 11.64
CA PRO A 80 -1.68 10.74 12.69
C PRO A 80 -0.80 11.84 12.06
N ALA A 81 -1.09 13.10 12.42
CA ALA A 81 -0.33 14.24 11.93
C ALA A 81 1.17 14.01 12.19
N LYS A 82 1.97 14.16 11.13
CA LYS A 82 3.41 13.92 11.13
C LYS A 82 4.17 14.94 11.97
#